data_AF-A0A7K0WB06-F1
#
_entry.id   AF-A0A7K0WB06-F1
#
_cell.length_a   1.000
_cell.length_b   1.000
_cell.length_c   1.000
_cell.angle_alpha   90.00
_cell.angle_beta   90.00
_cell.angle_gamma   90.00
#
_symmetry.space_group_name_H-M   'P 1'
#
loop_
_entity.id
_entity.type
_entity.pdbx_description
1 polymer ?
#
loop_
_entity_poly.entity_id
_entity_poly.type
_entity_poly.pdbx_seq_one_letter_code
_entity_poly.pdbx_strand_id
1 'polypeptide(L)'
;MKRFLSLVLISSLLFIPSTYAAPSKIAVKALKLITTINASEDISGFAVSGKTIILFGTAVDRAFARAVDINGVELWRVPLDPDSPSIASVGAVDGAGNIWIAGATSLLRPTPAPSASLTPINPDNVVNSPDVFNAELSAVALWKIPVATSVPTLFSAQQSTPVLVTGISVDKSGASIVGLTQTPQGSAGFVISTNDLGEFGKPLLIGAKSTTLDAVVRHSDSTLTVT
;
A
#
# COMPACT_ATOMS: atom_id res chain seq x y z
N MET A 1 -77.60 29.95 16.33
CA MET A 1 -76.23 30.26 16.81
C MET A 1 -75.30 29.04 16.86
N LYS A 2 -75.71 27.89 17.39
CA LYS A 2 -74.85 26.67 17.50
C LYS A 2 -74.27 26.14 16.17
N ARG A 3 -75.04 26.19 15.07
CA ARG A 3 -74.59 25.73 13.74
C ARG A 3 -73.57 26.68 13.06
N PHE A 4 -73.63 27.96 13.38
CA PHE A 4 -72.69 28.97 12.85
C PHE A 4 -71.33 28.86 13.53
N LEU A 5 -71.32 28.59 14.84
CA LEU A 5 -70.10 28.37 15.61
C LEU A 5 -69.35 27.10 15.15
N SER A 6 -70.09 26.04 14.80
CA SER A 6 -69.50 24.82 14.24
C SER A 6 -68.87 25.06 12.87
N LEU A 7 -69.44 25.91 12.02
CA LEU A 7 -68.90 26.20 10.69
C LEU A 7 -67.61 27.03 10.77
N VAL A 8 -67.57 28.01 11.69
CA VAL A 8 -66.36 28.82 11.95
C VAL A 8 -65.23 27.97 12.52
N LEU A 9 -65.56 27.02 13.42
CA LEU A 9 -64.58 26.10 14.00
C LEU A 9 -63.97 25.18 12.93
N ILE A 10 -64.80 24.62 12.03
CA ILE A 10 -64.34 23.74 10.94
C ILE A 10 -63.50 24.52 9.92
N SER A 11 -63.89 25.76 9.60
CA SER A 11 -63.12 26.62 8.69
C SER A 11 -61.74 27.00 9.26
N SER A 12 -61.57 27.07 10.57
CA SER A 12 -60.27 27.35 11.21
C SER A 12 -59.31 26.15 11.20
N LEU A 13 -59.83 24.93 11.10
CA LEU A 13 -59.03 23.69 11.07
C LEU A 13 -58.49 23.35 9.68
N LEU A 14 -59.05 23.92 8.60
CA LEU A 14 -58.64 23.63 7.21
C LEU A 14 -57.46 24.47 6.71
N PHE A 15 -56.95 25.42 7.51
CA PHE A 15 -55.82 26.28 7.16
C PHE A 15 -54.63 26.10 8.12
N ILE A 16 -54.13 24.87 8.24
CA ILE A 16 -52.80 24.64 8.83
C ILE A 16 -51.73 25.01 7.79
N PRO A 17 -50.91 26.06 8.00
CA PRO A 17 -49.78 26.31 7.13
C PRO A 17 -48.80 25.14 7.26
N SER A 18 -48.54 24.44 6.16
CA SER A 18 -47.44 23.47 6.09
C SER A 18 -46.13 24.23 6.15
N THR A 19 -45.53 24.29 7.35
CA THR A 19 -44.17 24.79 7.53
C THR A 19 -43.20 23.77 6.95
N TYR A 20 -42.77 23.97 5.70
CA TYR A 20 -41.56 23.32 5.21
C TYR A 20 -40.38 23.97 5.95
N ALA A 21 -39.75 23.23 6.86
CA ALA A 21 -38.44 23.63 7.35
C ALA A 21 -37.51 23.73 6.14
N ALA A 22 -36.89 24.90 5.94
CA ALA A 22 -35.86 25.04 4.92
C ALA A 22 -34.80 23.95 5.16
N PRO A 23 -34.39 23.20 4.11
CA PRO A 23 -33.37 22.16 4.28
C PRO A 23 -32.15 22.82 4.92
N SER A 24 -31.75 22.30 6.08
CA SER A 24 -30.61 22.85 6.81
C SER A 24 -29.40 22.80 5.91
N LYS A 25 -28.85 23.98 5.58
CA LYS A 25 -27.66 24.09 4.74
C LYS A 25 -26.53 23.33 5.43
N ILE A 26 -26.09 22.24 4.83
CA ILE A 26 -24.94 21.47 5.31
C ILE A 26 -23.72 22.40 5.21
N ALA A 27 -23.22 22.85 6.36
CA ALA A 27 -21.98 23.61 6.41
C ALA A 27 -20.82 22.66 6.10
N VAL A 28 -20.31 22.75 4.87
CA VAL A 28 -19.13 21.97 4.46
C VAL A 28 -17.91 22.57 5.13
N LYS A 29 -17.23 21.79 5.97
CA LYS A 29 -15.95 22.17 6.55
C LYS A 29 -14.90 22.24 5.42
N ALA A 30 -14.21 23.37 5.31
CA ALA A 30 -13.15 23.52 4.32
C ALA A 30 -12.05 22.48 4.51
N LEU A 31 -11.49 22.01 3.40
CA LEU A 31 -10.33 21.12 3.40
C LEU A 31 -9.11 21.86 3.98
N LYS A 32 -8.35 21.18 4.84
CA LYS A 32 -7.10 21.68 5.40
C LYS A 32 -5.94 20.96 4.71
N LEU A 33 -5.02 21.71 4.11
CA LEU A 33 -3.74 21.17 3.67
C LEU A 33 -2.95 20.72 4.91
N ILE A 34 -2.58 19.44 4.97
CA ILE A 34 -1.79 18.88 6.07
C ILE A 34 -0.31 19.00 5.75
N THR A 35 0.14 18.50 4.59
CA THR A 35 1.55 18.50 4.21
C THR A 35 1.71 18.46 2.69
N THR A 36 2.92 18.75 2.21
CA THR A 36 3.33 18.66 0.81
C THR A 36 4.40 17.57 0.62
N ILE A 37 4.59 17.09 -0.60
CA ILE A 37 5.60 16.09 -0.96
C ILE A 37 6.75 16.78 -1.71
N ASN A 38 7.98 16.26 -1.57
CA ASN A 38 9.12 16.77 -2.33
C ASN A 38 9.01 16.29 -3.78
N ALA A 39 9.51 17.07 -4.74
CA ALA A 39 9.45 16.71 -6.16
C ALA A 39 10.31 15.47 -6.52
N SER A 40 11.23 15.07 -5.65
CA SER A 40 12.08 13.88 -5.82
C SER A 40 11.50 12.63 -5.17
N GLU A 41 10.26 12.69 -4.67
CA GLU A 41 9.58 11.60 -3.96
C GLU A 41 8.32 11.20 -4.68
N ASP A 42 8.26 9.94 -5.09
CA ASP A 42 7.05 9.35 -5.66
C ASP A 42 6.27 8.67 -4.53
N ILE A 43 5.20 9.32 -4.06
CA ILE A 43 4.30 8.74 -3.05
C ILE A 43 3.30 7.81 -3.74
N SER A 44 3.38 6.53 -3.39
CA SER A 44 2.49 5.49 -3.91
C SER A 44 1.16 5.45 -3.16
N GLY A 45 1.18 5.80 -1.86
CA GLY A 45 -0.04 5.82 -1.06
C GLY A 45 0.16 6.33 0.35
N PHE A 46 -0.93 6.27 1.11
CA PHE A 46 -0.92 6.59 2.53
C PHE A 46 -1.81 5.63 3.31
N ALA A 47 -1.50 5.48 4.59
CA ALA A 47 -2.31 4.78 5.56
C ALA A 47 -2.49 5.64 6.82
N VAL A 48 -3.51 5.35 7.62
CA VAL A 48 -3.80 6.11 8.84
C VAL A 48 -3.72 5.17 10.04
N SER A 49 -2.92 5.54 11.04
CA SER A 49 -2.84 4.85 12.33
C SER A 49 -3.10 5.87 13.44
N GLY A 50 -4.30 5.84 14.01
CA GLY A 50 -4.72 6.81 15.03
C GLY A 50 -4.71 8.26 14.51
N LYS A 51 -3.82 9.10 15.06
CA LYS A 51 -3.63 10.52 14.67
C LYS A 51 -2.45 10.73 13.73
N THR A 52 -1.86 9.65 13.25
CA THR A 52 -0.68 9.68 12.39
C THR A 52 -1.07 9.25 10.98
N ILE A 53 -0.61 10.02 10.01
CA ILE A 53 -0.71 9.71 8.59
C ILE A 53 0.65 9.16 8.16
N ILE A 54 0.65 7.96 7.62
CA ILE A 54 1.84 7.29 7.13
C ILE A 54 1.82 7.40 5.62
N LEU A 55 2.85 8.03 5.05
CA LEU A 55 3.07 8.09 3.62
C LEU A 55 4.19 7.11 3.29
N PHE A 56 4.03 6.39 2.19
CA PHE A 56 5.04 5.47 1.70
C PHE A 56 5.19 5.62 0.19
N GLY A 57 6.38 5.32 -0.29
CA GLY A 57 6.72 5.54 -1.69
C GLY A 57 8.17 5.21 -1.97
N THR A 58 8.64 5.73 -3.10
CA THR A 58 9.99 5.47 -3.60
C THR A 58 10.70 6.79 -3.82
N ALA A 59 11.96 6.87 -3.40
CA ALA A 59 12.83 8.02 -3.64
C ALA A 59 14.22 7.50 -3.99
N VAL A 60 14.74 7.90 -5.14
CA VAL A 60 16.08 7.49 -5.62
C VAL A 60 16.22 5.95 -5.62
N ASP A 61 15.29 5.28 -6.30
CA ASP A 61 15.23 3.81 -6.44
C ASP A 61 15.11 3.02 -5.13
N ARG A 62 14.77 3.68 -4.01
CA ARG A 62 14.64 3.05 -2.70
C ARG A 62 13.30 3.36 -2.05
N ALA A 63 12.68 2.32 -1.51
CA ALA A 63 11.43 2.42 -0.80
C ALA A 63 11.62 3.11 0.56
N PHE A 64 10.69 3.97 0.94
CA PHE A 64 10.69 4.67 2.23
C PHE A 64 9.28 4.77 2.82
N ALA A 65 9.23 5.01 4.12
CA ALA A 65 8.01 5.41 4.82
C ALA A 65 8.29 6.66 5.67
N ARG A 66 7.29 7.52 5.81
CA ARG A 66 7.32 8.66 6.73
C ARG A 66 5.99 8.80 7.45
N ALA A 67 6.04 9.25 8.69
CA ALA A 67 4.86 9.60 9.46
C ALA A 67 4.75 11.10 9.66
N VAL A 68 3.55 11.62 9.51
CA VAL A 68 3.20 13.01 9.85
C VAL A 68 2.02 13.03 10.80
N ASP A 69 1.97 14.03 11.68
CA ASP A 69 0.80 14.27 12.52
C ASP A 69 -0.34 15.00 11.77
N ILE A 70 -1.47 15.23 12.44
CA ILE A 70 -2.62 15.97 11.89
C ILE A 70 -2.33 17.47 11.59
N ASN A 71 -1.18 17.98 12.00
CA ASN A 71 -0.71 19.33 11.75
C ASN A 71 0.32 19.38 10.62
N GLY A 72 0.74 18.23 10.08
CA GLY A 72 1.74 18.14 9.02
C GLY A 72 3.18 18.06 9.52
N VAL A 73 3.40 17.92 10.82
CA VAL A 73 4.74 17.79 11.40
C VAL A 73 5.23 16.37 11.16
N GLU A 74 6.40 16.24 10.53
CA GLU A 74 7.07 14.94 10.37
C GLU A 74 7.48 14.40 11.74
N LEU A 75 6.99 13.20 12.06
CA LEU A 75 7.32 12.48 13.28
C LEU A 75 8.57 11.62 13.10
N TRP A 76 8.66 10.97 11.95
CA TRP A 76 9.80 10.15 11.55
C TRP A 76 9.78 9.88 10.05
N ARG A 77 10.95 9.51 9.53
CA ARG A 77 11.16 9.00 8.19
C ARG A 77 12.18 7.87 8.23
N VAL A 78 11.86 6.75 7.59
CA VAL A 78 12.72 5.55 7.58
C VAL A 78 12.85 4.97 6.17
N PRO A 79 14.06 4.57 5.74
CA PRO A 79 14.22 3.72 4.56
C PRO A 79 13.67 2.32 4.86
N LEU A 80 12.97 1.72 3.90
CA LEU A 80 12.40 0.38 4.06
C LEU A 80 13.40 -0.72 3.68
N ASP A 81 14.19 -0.47 2.65
CA ASP A 81 15.30 -1.32 2.21
C ASP A 81 16.48 -0.39 1.86
N PRO A 82 17.33 -0.06 2.85
CA PRO A 82 18.37 0.95 2.66
C PRO A 82 19.48 0.48 1.72
N ASP A 83 19.67 -0.83 1.58
CA ASP A 83 20.82 -1.41 0.89
C ASP A 83 20.45 -1.92 -0.51
N SER A 84 19.17 -2.13 -0.81
CA SER A 84 18.72 -2.72 -2.07
C SER A 84 17.77 -1.80 -2.85
N PRO A 85 17.85 -1.77 -4.20
CA PRO A 85 16.82 -1.16 -5.03
C PRO A 85 15.44 -1.73 -4.71
N SER A 86 14.46 -0.86 -4.49
CA SER A 86 13.15 -1.26 -4.01
C SER A 86 12.06 -0.24 -4.33
N ILE A 87 10.84 -0.75 -4.47
CA ILE A 87 9.63 0.06 -4.70
C ILE A 87 8.60 -0.30 -3.64
N ALA A 88 8.08 0.69 -2.92
CA ALA A 88 6.85 0.53 -2.13
C ALA A 88 5.65 0.81 -3.04
N SER A 89 4.60 0.00 -2.95
CA SER A 89 3.42 0.15 -3.83
C SER A 89 2.13 0.31 -3.05
N VAL A 90 1.94 -0.47 -1.99
CA VAL A 90 0.70 -0.50 -1.20
C VAL A 90 0.98 -0.63 0.28
N GLY A 91 0.03 -0.25 1.12
CA GLY A 91 0.17 -0.39 2.56
C GLY A 91 -1.16 -0.48 3.29
N ALA A 92 -1.12 -1.09 4.47
CA ALA A 92 -2.24 -1.26 5.37
C ALA A 92 -1.78 -1.17 6.83
N VAL A 93 -2.73 -0.96 7.74
CA VAL A 93 -2.47 -0.93 9.20
C VAL A 93 -3.24 -2.07 9.83
N ASP A 94 -2.57 -2.87 10.67
CA ASP A 94 -3.22 -3.96 11.38
C ASP A 94 -3.98 -3.48 12.63
N GLY A 95 -4.73 -4.38 13.26
CA GLY A 95 -5.50 -4.07 14.46
C GLY A 95 -4.65 -3.69 15.68
N ALA A 96 -3.33 -3.93 15.65
CA ALA A 96 -2.38 -3.51 16.69
C ALA A 96 -1.71 -2.15 16.36
N GLY A 97 -2.01 -1.56 15.20
CA GLY A 97 -1.45 -0.30 14.74
C GLY A 97 -0.10 -0.43 14.04
N ASN A 98 0.40 -1.65 13.78
CA ASN A 98 1.60 -1.83 12.98
C ASN A 98 1.28 -1.52 11.52
N ILE A 99 2.26 -0.94 10.84
CA ILE A 99 2.14 -0.58 9.44
C ILE A 99 2.77 -1.69 8.62
N TRP A 100 2.06 -2.15 7.60
CA TRP A 100 2.51 -3.14 6.65
C TRP A 100 2.54 -2.48 5.27
N ILE A 101 3.70 -2.50 4.62
CA ILE A 101 3.90 -1.93 3.28
C ILE A 101 4.38 -3.07 2.40
N ALA A 102 3.78 -3.25 1.22
CA ALA A 102 4.22 -4.22 0.25
C ALA A 102 4.63 -3.56 -1.06
N GLY A 103 5.52 -4.25 -1.77
CA GLY A 103 6.10 -3.79 -3.00
C GLY A 103 7.07 -4.80 -3.57
N ALA A 104 8.10 -4.32 -4.26
CA ALA A 104 9.11 -5.16 -4.88
C ALA A 104 10.50 -4.75 -4.42
N THR A 105 11.40 -5.72 -4.26
CA THR A 105 12.82 -5.47 -3.98
C THR A 105 13.71 -6.30 -4.89
N SER A 106 14.91 -5.80 -5.11
CA SER A 106 16.00 -6.53 -5.72
C SER A 106 16.71 -7.40 -4.68
N LEU A 107 17.10 -8.61 -5.06
CA LEU A 107 17.93 -9.50 -4.23
C LEU A 107 19.35 -9.52 -4.76
N LEU A 108 20.31 -9.82 -3.87
CA LEU A 108 21.71 -9.97 -4.24
C LEU A 108 21.87 -11.03 -5.33
N ARG A 109 22.73 -10.73 -6.30
CA ARG A 109 23.08 -11.69 -7.34
C ARG A 109 23.84 -12.86 -6.72
N PRO A 110 23.57 -14.11 -7.12
CA PRO A 110 24.42 -15.23 -6.74
C PRO A 110 25.85 -14.94 -7.19
N THR A 111 26.82 -15.12 -6.30
CA THR A 111 28.24 -15.01 -6.68
C THR A 111 28.52 -16.06 -7.76
N PRO A 112 28.91 -15.68 -8.99
CA PRO A 112 29.26 -16.66 -9.99
C PRO A 112 30.43 -17.50 -9.49
N ALA A 113 30.40 -18.81 -9.75
CA ALA A 113 31.52 -19.68 -9.44
C ALA A 113 32.80 -19.13 -10.12
N PRO A 114 33.96 -19.14 -9.44
CA PRO A 114 35.18 -18.60 -10.01
C PRO A 114 35.53 -19.38 -11.29
N SER A 115 35.41 -18.70 -12.43
CA SER A 115 35.99 -19.16 -13.69
C SER A 115 37.52 -19.09 -13.59
N ALA A 116 38.25 -20.03 -14.20
CA ALA A 116 39.70 -19.97 -14.26
C ALA A 116 40.16 -18.62 -14.88
N SER A 117 40.85 -17.80 -14.09
CA SER A 117 41.28 -16.46 -14.49
C SER A 117 42.55 -16.51 -15.33
N LEU A 118 42.46 -16.14 -16.61
CA LEU A 118 43.58 -15.49 -17.29
C LEU A 118 43.57 -14.04 -16.82
N THR A 119 44.68 -13.55 -16.24
CA THR A 119 44.82 -12.14 -15.82
C THR A 119 44.51 -11.22 -17.00
N PRO A 120 43.40 -10.48 -17.00
CA PRO A 120 43.08 -9.57 -18.08
C PRO A 120 44.07 -8.38 -18.05
N ILE A 121 44.63 -8.02 -19.20
CA ILE A 121 45.32 -6.74 -19.36
C ILE A 121 44.23 -5.65 -19.31
N ASN A 122 44.28 -4.78 -18.30
CA ASN A 122 43.38 -3.62 -18.09
C ASN A 122 44.16 -2.31 -18.36
N PRO A 123 44.45 -1.97 -19.63
CA PRO A 123 45.36 -0.89 -19.99
C PRO A 123 44.78 0.51 -19.79
N ASP A 124 43.47 0.64 -19.61
CA ASP A 124 42.77 1.90 -19.33
C ASP A 124 42.43 2.08 -17.84
N ASN A 125 42.78 1.11 -16.99
CA ASN A 125 42.54 1.10 -15.54
C ASN A 125 41.06 1.39 -15.18
N VAL A 126 40.12 1.04 -16.07
CA VAL A 126 38.70 1.17 -15.77
C VAL A 126 38.35 0.15 -14.70
N VAL A 127 37.85 0.66 -13.57
CA VAL A 127 37.26 -0.16 -12.50
C VAL A 127 35.75 -0.12 -12.69
N ASN A 128 35.19 -1.15 -13.33
CA ASN A 128 33.75 -1.37 -13.31
C ASN A 128 33.36 -1.73 -11.86
N SER A 129 32.60 -0.87 -11.19
CA SER A 129 31.93 -1.30 -9.96
C SER A 129 30.83 -2.29 -10.34
N PRO A 130 30.89 -3.56 -9.92
CA PRO A 130 29.85 -4.51 -10.26
C PRO A 130 28.58 -4.12 -9.51
N ASP A 131 27.45 -4.06 -10.23
CA ASP A 131 26.14 -4.04 -9.60
C ASP A 131 25.94 -5.40 -8.90
N VAL A 132 25.73 -5.34 -7.58
CA VAL A 132 25.67 -6.53 -6.71
C VAL A 132 24.23 -7.06 -6.62
N PHE A 133 23.26 -6.31 -7.12
CA PHE A 133 21.85 -6.69 -7.12
C PHE A 133 21.42 -7.27 -8.47
N ASN A 134 20.35 -8.05 -8.45
CA ASN A 134 19.62 -8.32 -9.68
C ASN A 134 19.07 -6.98 -10.22
N ALA A 135 19.25 -6.76 -11.53
CA ALA A 135 18.69 -5.59 -12.20
C ALA A 135 17.14 -5.61 -12.22
N GLU A 136 16.54 -6.71 -11.80
CA GLU A 136 15.11 -6.97 -11.82
C GLU A 136 14.53 -7.00 -10.40
N LEU A 137 13.49 -6.21 -10.17
CA LEU A 137 12.65 -6.21 -8.96
C LEU A 137 11.79 -7.50 -8.88
N SER A 138 12.47 -8.62 -8.69
CA SER A 138 11.93 -9.97 -8.81
C SER A 138 11.61 -10.65 -7.48
N ALA A 139 11.66 -9.92 -6.36
CA ALA A 139 11.15 -10.40 -5.08
C ALA A 139 9.97 -9.55 -4.61
N VAL A 140 8.90 -10.22 -4.16
CA VAL A 140 7.83 -9.55 -3.40
C VAL A 140 8.42 -9.15 -2.06
N ALA A 141 8.34 -7.87 -1.72
CA ALA A 141 8.79 -7.32 -0.46
C ALA A 141 7.59 -6.97 0.43
N LEU A 142 7.71 -7.28 1.72
CA LEU A 142 6.78 -6.89 2.76
C LEU A 142 7.55 -6.30 3.92
N TRP A 143 7.34 -5.01 4.18
CA TRP A 143 7.92 -4.30 5.30
C TRP A 143 6.89 -4.15 6.41
N LYS A 144 7.24 -4.63 7.60
CA LYS A 144 6.46 -4.41 8.82
C LYS A 144 7.15 -3.36 9.68
N ILE A 145 6.46 -2.27 9.98
CA ILE A 145 6.92 -1.20 10.87
C ILE A 145 6.09 -1.28 12.15
N PRO A 146 6.67 -1.74 13.28
CA PRO A 146 5.98 -1.76 14.55
C PRO A 146 5.72 -0.33 15.05
N VAL A 147 4.52 -0.09 15.58
CA VAL A 147 4.14 1.23 16.12
C VAL A 147 5.04 1.67 17.28
N ALA A 148 5.65 0.71 17.99
CA ALA A 148 6.49 0.98 19.16
C ALA A 148 7.92 1.44 18.80
N THR A 149 8.49 0.97 17.68
CA THR A 149 9.90 1.18 17.35
C THR A 149 10.11 2.03 16.11
N SER A 150 9.11 2.10 15.20
CA SER A 150 9.25 2.69 13.87
C SER A 150 10.40 2.12 13.05
N VAL A 151 10.94 0.93 13.39
CA VAL A 151 12.02 0.25 12.67
C VAL A 151 11.42 -0.78 11.71
N PRO A 152 11.63 -0.66 10.39
CA PRO A 152 11.10 -1.62 9.43
C PRO A 152 11.82 -2.97 9.53
N THR A 153 11.04 -4.05 9.45
CA THR A 153 11.54 -5.40 9.20
C THR A 153 11.11 -5.82 7.80
N LEU A 154 12.05 -6.26 6.97
CA LEU A 154 11.80 -6.76 5.63
C LEU A 154 11.58 -8.27 5.64
N PHE A 155 10.51 -8.70 4.97
CA PHE A 155 10.28 -10.07 4.55
C PHE A 155 10.23 -10.10 3.02
N SER A 156 10.86 -11.09 2.39
CA SER A 156 10.91 -11.18 0.93
C SER A 156 10.64 -12.59 0.41
N ALA A 157 9.98 -12.69 -0.75
CA ALA A 157 9.78 -13.93 -1.48
C ALA A 157 10.21 -13.80 -2.94
N GLN A 158 11.28 -14.51 -3.31
CA GLN A 158 11.80 -14.54 -4.69
C GLN A 158 10.77 -15.09 -5.67
N GLN A 159 10.65 -14.44 -6.81
CA GLN A 159 9.82 -14.81 -7.96
C GLN A 159 10.70 -15.10 -9.17
N SER A 160 10.10 -15.71 -10.20
CA SER A 160 10.81 -16.03 -11.45
C SER A 160 10.99 -14.84 -12.37
N THR A 161 10.23 -13.78 -12.16
CA THR A 161 10.12 -12.60 -13.03
C THR A 161 9.79 -11.37 -12.17
N PRO A 162 10.02 -10.14 -12.67
CA PRO A 162 9.63 -8.93 -11.98
C PRO A 162 8.16 -8.94 -11.58
N VAL A 163 7.88 -8.38 -10.41
CA VAL A 163 6.52 -8.26 -9.87
C VAL A 163 6.12 -6.81 -9.69
N LEU A 164 4.85 -6.54 -9.93
CA LEU A 164 4.20 -5.30 -9.55
C LEU A 164 3.10 -5.61 -8.55
N VAL A 165 3.28 -5.14 -7.32
CA VAL A 165 2.30 -5.28 -6.24
C VAL A 165 1.23 -4.20 -6.37
N THR A 166 -0.03 -4.59 -6.25
CA THR A 166 -1.20 -3.71 -6.45
C THR A 166 -2.16 -3.70 -5.27
N GLY A 167 -2.13 -4.73 -4.42
CA GLY A 167 -3.05 -4.83 -3.28
C GLY A 167 -2.45 -5.58 -2.09
N ILE A 168 -2.83 -5.16 -0.88
CA ILE A 168 -2.51 -5.83 0.38
C ILE A 168 -3.73 -5.84 1.30
N SER A 169 -3.92 -6.95 2.01
CA SER A 169 -4.85 -7.08 3.12
C SER A 169 -4.13 -7.72 4.31
N VAL A 170 -4.34 -7.18 5.51
CA VAL A 170 -3.67 -7.64 6.73
C VAL A 170 -4.68 -7.95 7.81
N ASP A 171 -4.41 -8.99 8.58
CA ASP A 171 -5.15 -9.35 9.79
C ASP A 171 -4.19 -9.91 10.85
N LYS A 172 -4.75 -10.43 11.95
CA LYS A 172 -3.96 -11.03 13.04
C LYS A 172 -3.18 -12.30 12.63
N SER A 173 -3.55 -12.92 11.51
CA SER A 173 -2.93 -14.16 11.00
C SER A 173 -1.79 -13.89 10.02
N GLY A 174 -1.66 -12.66 9.52
CA GLY A 174 -0.61 -12.25 8.60
C GLY A 174 -1.12 -11.31 7.51
N ALA A 175 -0.55 -11.43 6.32
CA ALA A 175 -0.86 -10.58 5.18
C ALA A 175 -1.12 -11.39 3.90
N SER A 176 -2.02 -10.90 3.06
CA SER A 176 -2.25 -11.36 1.68
C SER A 176 -1.88 -10.24 0.73
N ILE A 177 -1.08 -10.56 -0.28
CA ILE A 177 -0.56 -9.61 -1.25
C ILE A 177 -0.97 -10.11 -2.63
N VAL A 178 -1.43 -9.18 -3.46
CA VAL A 178 -1.77 -9.44 -4.86
C VAL A 178 -1.06 -8.45 -5.78
N GLY A 179 -0.95 -8.87 -7.02
CA GLY A 179 -0.27 -8.10 -8.04
C GLY A 179 -0.26 -8.82 -9.37
N LEU A 180 0.64 -8.36 -10.22
CA LEU A 180 0.90 -8.96 -11.51
C LEU A 180 2.38 -9.32 -11.66
N THR A 181 2.61 -10.36 -12.45
CA THR A 181 3.93 -10.82 -12.83
C THR A 181 3.97 -11.01 -14.34
N GLN A 182 5.16 -10.86 -14.93
CA GLN A 182 5.33 -11.05 -16.36
C GLN A 182 5.35 -12.53 -16.73
N THR A 183 4.73 -12.83 -17.87
CA THR A 183 4.73 -14.14 -18.52
C THR A 183 5.13 -13.99 -19.99
N PRO A 184 5.56 -15.05 -20.67
CA PRO A 184 5.86 -15.00 -22.11
C PRO A 184 4.70 -14.53 -22.99
N GLN A 185 3.46 -14.55 -22.47
CA GLN A 185 2.24 -14.28 -23.22
C GLN A 185 1.52 -13.00 -22.75
N GLY A 186 2.13 -12.20 -21.88
CA GLY A 186 1.55 -11.00 -21.27
C GLY A 186 1.78 -10.96 -19.76
N SER A 187 0.74 -10.66 -18.99
CA SER A 187 0.77 -10.70 -17.52
C SER A 187 -0.09 -11.83 -16.94
N ALA A 188 0.33 -12.35 -15.79
CA ALA A 188 -0.49 -13.17 -14.91
C ALA A 188 -0.69 -12.43 -13.59
N GLY A 189 -1.86 -12.58 -12.99
CA GLY A 189 -2.07 -12.19 -11.60
C GLY A 189 -1.32 -13.12 -10.67
N PHE A 190 -0.86 -12.63 -9.52
CA PHE A 190 -0.38 -13.50 -8.44
C PHE A 190 -1.06 -13.18 -7.12
N VAL A 191 -1.26 -14.21 -6.31
CA VAL A 191 -1.67 -14.11 -4.92
C VAL A 191 -0.61 -14.81 -4.09
N ILE A 192 -0.05 -14.10 -3.12
CA ILE A 192 0.88 -14.68 -2.15
C ILE A 192 0.45 -14.26 -0.74
N SER A 193 0.59 -15.16 0.22
CA SER A 193 0.23 -14.88 1.61
C SER A 193 1.38 -15.22 2.53
N THR A 194 1.44 -14.53 3.64
CA THR A 194 2.40 -14.73 4.72
C THR A 194 1.66 -14.90 6.05
N ASN A 195 2.31 -15.55 7.01
CA ASN A 195 1.84 -15.59 8.40
C ASN A 195 2.28 -14.35 9.19
N ASP A 196 1.96 -14.30 10.48
CA ASP A 196 2.31 -13.20 11.39
C ASP A 196 3.82 -13.07 11.66
N LEU A 197 4.58 -14.15 11.41
CA LEU A 197 6.04 -14.21 11.48
C LEU A 197 6.74 -13.78 10.19
N GLY A 198 5.98 -13.51 9.12
CA GLY A 198 6.54 -13.10 7.83
C GLY A 198 7.00 -14.25 6.92
N GLU A 199 6.62 -15.49 7.23
CA GLU A 199 6.90 -16.65 6.38
C GLU A 199 5.95 -16.73 5.20
N PHE A 200 6.48 -16.58 3.99
CA PHE A 200 5.70 -16.65 2.77
C PHE A 200 5.34 -18.08 2.36
N GLY A 201 4.07 -18.26 1.98
CA GLY A 201 3.61 -19.44 1.24
C GLY A 201 4.02 -19.41 -0.23
N LYS A 202 3.65 -20.46 -0.96
CA LYS A 202 3.87 -20.51 -2.42
C LYS A 202 2.93 -19.52 -3.13
N PRO A 203 3.42 -18.77 -4.13
CA PRO A 203 2.58 -17.88 -4.93
C PRO A 203 1.61 -18.70 -5.79
N LEU A 204 0.35 -18.28 -5.82
CA LEU A 204 -0.68 -18.78 -6.72
C LEU A 204 -0.77 -17.83 -7.92
N LEU A 205 -0.50 -18.34 -9.12
CA LEU A 205 -0.68 -17.58 -10.35
C LEU A 205 -2.10 -17.74 -10.89
N ILE A 206 -2.70 -16.63 -11.31
CA ILE A 206 -4.07 -16.56 -11.83
C ILE A 206 -4.02 -15.95 -13.23
N GLY A 207 -4.56 -16.69 -14.19
CA GLY A 207 -4.54 -16.31 -15.60
C GLY A 207 -3.18 -16.52 -16.27
N ALA A 208 -3.19 -16.58 -17.60
CA ALA A 208 -1.99 -16.83 -18.42
C ALA A 208 -1.74 -15.73 -19.45
N LYS A 209 -2.70 -14.82 -19.67
CA LYS A 209 -2.62 -13.71 -20.63
C LYS A 209 -3.39 -12.52 -20.08
N SER A 210 -2.73 -11.36 -20.06
CA SER A 210 -3.34 -10.06 -19.72
C SER A 210 -4.21 -10.08 -18.47
N THR A 211 -3.81 -10.82 -17.43
CA THR A 211 -4.53 -10.86 -16.15
C THR A 211 -3.82 -9.95 -15.15
N THR A 212 -4.60 -9.14 -14.46
CA THR A 212 -4.18 -8.29 -13.34
C THR A 212 -5.09 -8.60 -12.16
N LEU A 213 -4.55 -8.42 -10.97
CA LEU A 213 -5.31 -8.42 -9.71
C LEU A 213 -4.99 -7.08 -9.09
N ASP A 214 -6.00 -6.34 -8.66
CA ASP A 214 -5.88 -4.95 -8.24
C ASP A 214 -6.19 -4.78 -6.74
N ALA A 215 -7.00 -5.66 -6.17
CA ALA A 215 -7.30 -5.62 -4.74
C ALA A 215 -7.49 -7.00 -4.14
N VAL A 216 -7.28 -7.07 -2.82
CA VAL A 216 -7.49 -8.28 -2.02
C VAL A 216 -8.13 -7.93 -0.69
N VAL A 217 -9.03 -8.78 -0.25
CA VAL A 217 -9.63 -8.76 1.09
C VAL A 217 -9.47 -10.13 1.71
N ARG A 218 -8.91 -10.18 2.92
CA ARG A 218 -8.78 -11.39 3.72
C ARG A 218 -9.97 -11.51 4.68
N HIS A 219 -10.61 -12.69 4.67
CA HIS A 219 -11.73 -13.01 5.55
C HIS A 219 -11.25 -13.78 6.78
N SER A 220 -12.04 -13.77 7.85
CA SER A 220 -11.69 -14.41 9.13
C SER A 220 -11.60 -15.94 9.06
N ASP A 221 -12.18 -16.56 8.03
CA ASP A 221 -12.10 -17.99 7.74
C ASP A 221 -10.86 -18.36 6.88
N SER A 222 -9.93 -17.42 6.70
CA SER A 222 -8.74 -17.53 5.84
C SER A 222 -9.02 -17.59 4.33
N THR A 223 -10.25 -17.34 3.89
CA THR A 223 -10.55 -17.16 2.47
C THR A 223 -10.19 -15.76 1.99
N LEU A 224 -10.02 -15.61 0.68
CA LEU A 224 -9.63 -14.34 0.04
C LEU A 224 -10.67 -13.96 -1.02
N THR A 225 -11.07 -12.69 -1.01
CA THR A 225 -11.71 -12.07 -2.18
C THR A 225 -10.65 -11.28 -2.92
N VAL A 226 -10.52 -11.54 -4.22
CA VAL A 226 -9.56 -10.88 -5.09
C VAL A 226 -10.31 -10.34 -6.29
N THR A 227 -9.98 -9.11 -6.70
CA THR A 227 -10.53 -8.44 -7.87
C THR A 227 -9.42 -7.98 -8.78
#